data_AF-C9QGK2-F1
#
_entry.id   AF-C9QGK2-F1
#
_cell.length_a   1.000
_cell.length_b   1.000
_cell.length_c   1.000
_cell.angle_alpha   90.00
_cell.angle_beta   90.00
_cell.angle_gamma   90.00
#
_symmetry.space_group_name_H-M   'P 1'
#
loop_
_entity.id
_entity.type
_entity.pdbx_description
1 polymer ?
#
loop_
_entity_poly.entity_id
_entity_poly.type
_entity_poly.pdbx_seq_one_letter_code
_entity_poly.pdbx_strand_id
1 'polypeptide(L)'
;MNILSVVLILGKRLENNRLTPEGISRVEGLVKLLDQVNDQETAFVFCGGVTDGQTTSEAEAMHQYLLRLLPAYKTLPPHILIESQSTNTIENIQNAADKLVDSKLCRVGQKIEVIFVSNDYHLKRIFEIQSLMDEQGLLRVLHQRCEQSGLLLSISLDLSQHCAVDYPHLGEAGRAFLLVDELTTYRVYLEGVKNRVFQRELAEVRALPLRFALDALEGLKAMPLDVASARAIEKIARAVEKTTPRVCDQVFIEQLDILDANLTWLNRHLDPERQRG
;
A
#
# COMPACT_ATOMS: atom_id res chain seq x y z
N MET A 1 -18.75 -23.18 6.53
CA MET A 1 -19.29 -21.95 5.88
C MET A 1 -18.72 -21.86 4.46
N ASN A 2 -19.16 -20.91 3.63
CA ASN A 2 -18.75 -20.80 2.22
C ASN A 2 -18.47 -19.33 1.85
N ILE A 3 -17.50 -18.71 2.53
CA ILE A 3 -17.02 -17.39 2.09
C ILE A 3 -16.43 -17.53 0.70
N LEU A 4 -16.93 -16.79 -0.27
CA LEU A 4 -16.45 -16.77 -1.66
C LEU A 4 -15.50 -15.60 -1.93
N SER A 5 -15.63 -14.53 -1.16
CA SER A 5 -14.89 -13.28 -1.33
C SER A 5 -14.34 -12.75 -0.01
N VAL A 6 -13.21 -12.08 -0.09
CA VAL A 6 -12.60 -11.36 1.01
C VAL A 6 -12.38 -9.92 0.59
N VAL A 7 -12.89 -8.99 1.40
CA VAL A 7 -12.60 -7.57 1.26
C VAL A 7 -11.49 -7.21 2.23
N LEU A 8 -10.31 -6.83 1.72
CA LEU A 8 -9.18 -6.36 2.51
C LEU A 8 -9.19 -4.82 2.57
N ILE A 9 -9.47 -4.27 3.75
CA ILE A 9 -9.51 -2.83 4.00
C ILE A 9 -8.15 -2.38 4.54
N LEU A 10 -7.38 -1.70 3.71
CA LEU A 10 -6.01 -1.32 4.05
C LEU A 10 -5.98 -0.02 4.86
N GLY A 11 -5.27 -0.05 5.99
CA GLY A 11 -5.07 1.09 6.87
C GLY A 11 -4.23 2.21 6.28
N LYS A 12 -4.42 3.40 6.84
CA LYS A 12 -3.56 4.57 6.64
C LYS A 12 -3.29 5.18 8.01
N ARG A 13 -2.10 5.75 8.13
CA ARG A 13 -1.60 6.41 9.34
C ARG A 13 -2.67 7.24 10.02
N LEU A 14 -2.76 7.10 11.33
CA LEU A 14 -3.59 7.96 12.15
C LEU A 14 -2.86 9.26 12.48
N GLU A 15 -3.64 10.31 12.70
CA GLU A 15 -3.18 11.57 13.26
C GLU A 15 -3.92 11.82 14.58
N ASN A 16 -3.17 11.90 15.69
CA ASN A 16 -3.73 12.10 17.03
C ASN A 16 -4.88 11.13 17.39
N ASN A 17 -4.67 9.83 17.11
CA ASN A 17 -5.64 8.73 17.27
C ASN A 17 -6.91 8.87 16.43
N ARG A 18 -6.86 9.61 15.32
CA ARG A 18 -7.99 9.81 14.41
C ARG A 18 -7.62 9.41 12.99
N LEU A 19 -8.63 8.95 12.26
CA LEU A 19 -8.50 8.75 10.82
C LEU A 19 -8.23 10.09 10.15
N THR A 20 -7.25 10.07 9.25
CA THR A 20 -6.97 11.17 8.33
C THR A 20 -8.00 11.20 7.19
N PRO A 21 -8.01 12.24 6.33
CA PRO A 21 -8.90 12.28 5.17
C PRO A 21 -8.81 11.03 4.28
N GLU A 22 -7.62 10.46 4.06
CA GLU A 22 -7.45 9.19 3.34
C GLU A 22 -8.11 8.03 4.08
N GLY A 23 -7.88 7.91 5.39
CA GLY A 23 -8.51 6.86 6.21
C GLY A 23 -10.04 6.96 6.21
N ILE A 24 -10.58 8.17 6.28
CA ILE A 24 -12.02 8.44 6.19
C ILE A 24 -12.55 8.00 4.82
N SER A 25 -11.93 8.44 3.72
CA SER A 25 -12.44 8.15 2.37
C SER A 25 -12.46 6.66 2.05
N ARG A 26 -11.50 5.88 2.59
CA ARG A 26 -11.48 4.40 2.45
C ARG A 26 -12.69 3.76 3.13
N VAL A 27 -13.03 4.17 4.35
CA VAL A 27 -14.18 3.61 5.07
C VAL A 27 -15.50 4.07 4.44
N GLU A 28 -15.59 5.31 3.94
CA GLU A 28 -16.75 5.77 3.17
C GLU A 28 -16.91 4.99 1.85
N GLY A 29 -15.80 4.66 1.19
CA GLY A 29 -15.77 3.76 0.02
C GLY A 29 -16.27 2.36 0.37
N LEU A 30 -15.82 1.80 1.50
CA LEU A 30 -16.31 0.53 2.01
C LEU A 30 -17.83 0.54 2.20
N VAL A 31 -18.41 1.61 2.77
CA VAL A 31 -19.87 1.71 2.95
C VAL A 31 -20.62 1.56 1.63
N LYS A 32 -20.09 2.14 0.54
CA LYS A 32 -20.68 2.00 -0.81
C LYS A 32 -20.52 0.57 -1.36
N LEU A 33 -19.37 -0.06 -1.09
CA LEU A 33 -19.10 -1.44 -1.50
C LEU A 33 -20.02 -2.44 -0.79
N LEU A 34 -20.39 -2.19 0.47
CA LEU A 34 -21.29 -3.05 1.24
C LEU A 34 -22.63 -3.32 0.53
N ASP A 35 -23.13 -2.37 -0.26
CA ASP A 35 -24.39 -2.53 -1.00
C ASP A 35 -24.23 -3.31 -2.32
N GLN A 36 -22.99 -3.63 -2.70
CA GLN A 36 -22.65 -4.28 -3.97
C GLN A 36 -22.21 -5.73 -3.81
N VAL A 37 -21.90 -6.16 -2.57
CA VAL A 37 -21.38 -7.50 -2.27
C VAL A 37 -22.37 -8.32 -1.47
N ASN A 38 -22.31 -9.64 -1.60
CA ASN A 38 -23.07 -10.55 -0.75
C ASN A 38 -22.38 -10.70 0.62
N ASP A 39 -22.88 -10.04 1.65
CA ASP A 39 -22.28 -10.00 2.98
C ASP A 39 -22.24 -11.37 3.69
N GLN A 40 -23.12 -12.30 3.33
CA GLN A 40 -23.14 -13.67 3.87
C GLN A 40 -22.03 -14.55 3.30
N GLU A 41 -21.50 -14.19 2.13
CA GLU A 41 -20.43 -14.91 1.44
C GLU A 41 -19.13 -14.10 1.41
N THR A 42 -19.08 -12.96 2.11
CA THR A 42 -17.92 -12.07 2.13
C THR A 42 -17.36 -11.93 3.54
N ALA A 43 -16.06 -12.12 3.70
CA ALA A 43 -15.35 -11.72 4.90
C ALA A 43 -14.70 -10.34 4.71
N PHE A 44 -14.78 -9.48 5.72
CA PHE A 44 -14.21 -8.13 5.72
C PHE A 44 -13.06 -8.08 6.70
N VAL A 45 -11.85 -7.73 6.23
CA VAL A 45 -10.64 -7.70 7.07
C VAL A 45 -10.11 -6.28 7.12
N PHE A 46 -10.23 -5.65 8.29
CA PHE A 46 -9.58 -4.37 8.56
C PHE A 46 -8.11 -4.64 8.88
N CYS A 47 -7.20 -4.00 8.15
CA CYS A 47 -5.76 -4.22 8.25
C CYS A 47 -5.06 -2.92 8.68
N GLY A 48 -4.14 -3.03 9.64
CA GLY A 48 -3.27 -1.93 10.05
C GLY A 48 -3.13 -1.86 11.56
N GLY A 49 -1.90 -1.98 12.05
CA GLY A 49 -1.60 -1.94 13.48
C GLY A 49 -1.37 -0.54 14.05
N VAL A 50 -0.61 -0.49 15.15
CA VAL A 50 -0.36 0.74 15.90
C VAL A 50 0.94 1.37 15.41
N THR A 51 0.85 2.59 14.88
CA THR A 51 2.02 3.38 14.45
C THR A 51 2.53 4.29 15.57
N ASP A 52 3.78 4.75 15.46
CA ASP A 52 4.41 5.66 16.44
C ASP A 52 3.51 6.84 16.83
N GLY A 53 3.39 7.07 18.14
CA GLY A 53 2.60 8.17 18.72
C GLY A 53 1.09 7.90 18.82
N GLN A 54 0.62 6.71 18.43
CA GLN A 54 -0.79 6.30 18.53
C GLN A 54 -0.99 5.29 19.67
N THR A 55 -2.21 5.24 20.20
CA THR A 55 -2.67 4.27 21.21
C THR A 55 -3.77 3.36 20.68
N THR A 56 -4.21 3.58 19.44
CA THR A 56 -5.18 2.73 18.73
C THR A 56 -4.61 2.35 17.37
N SER A 57 -4.99 1.17 16.86
CA SER A 57 -4.56 0.74 15.54
C SER A 57 -5.39 1.40 14.44
N GLU A 58 -4.82 1.44 13.24
CA GLU A 58 -5.54 1.90 12.05
C GLU A 58 -6.78 1.03 11.80
N ALA A 59 -6.68 -0.29 11.96
CA ALA A 59 -7.77 -1.24 11.76
C ALA A 59 -8.93 -1.01 12.74
N GLU A 60 -8.64 -0.82 14.02
CA GLU A 60 -9.67 -0.50 15.02
C GLU A 60 -10.30 0.87 14.75
N ALA A 61 -9.50 1.89 14.41
CA ALA A 61 -10.03 3.22 14.10
C ALA A 61 -10.98 3.20 12.89
N MET A 62 -10.63 2.47 11.82
CA MET A 62 -11.48 2.27 10.65
C MET A 62 -12.77 1.55 11.00
N HIS A 63 -12.69 0.45 11.76
CA HIS A 63 -13.86 -0.29 12.19
C HIS A 63 -14.80 0.57 13.06
N GLN A 64 -14.26 1.31 14.03
CA GLN A 64 -15.06 2.24 14.87
C GLN A 64 -15.68 3.39 14.07
N TYR A 65 -15.04 3.82 12.99
CA TYR A 65 -15.62 4.81 12.10
C TYR A 65 -16.74 4.22 11.23
N LEU A 66 -16.59 3.00 10.72
CA LEU A 66 -17.67 2.29 10.03
C LEU A 66 -18.92 2.20 10.90
N LEU A 67 -18.77 1.79 12.17
CA LEU A 67 -19.89 1.70 13.12
C LEU A 67 -20.65 3.03 13.30
N ARG A 68 -19.96 4.16 13.16
CA ARG A 68 -20.57 5.50 13.25
C ARG A 68 -21.25 5.94 11.95
N LEU A 69 -20.81 5.43 10.80
CA LEU A 69 -21.40 5.73 9.50
C LEU A 69 -22.67 4.91 9.22
N LEU A 70 -22.73 3.68 9.73
CA LEU A 70 -23.87 2.81 9.47
C LEU A 70 -25.14 3.34 10.16
N PRO A 71 -26.26 3.49 9.42
CA PRO A 71 -27.54 3.80 10.03
C PRO A 71 -27.95 2.73 11.05
N ALA A 72 -28.69 3.11 12.09
CA ALA A 72 -29.10 2.21 13.17
C ALA A 72 -29.87 0.96 12.70
N TYR A 73 -30.45 0.98 11.48
CA TYR A 73 -31.18 -0.14 10.89
C TYR A 73 -30.30 -1.06 10.03
N LYS A 74 -29.08 -0.67 9.67
CA LYS A 74 -28.19 -1.47 8.82
C LYS A 74 -27.37 -2.40 9.71
N THR A 75 -27.56 -3.70 9.53
CA THR A 75 -26.78 -4.71 10.23
C THR A 75 -25.35 -4.73 9.69
N LEU A 76 -24.38 -4.96 10.57
CA LEU A 76 -23.01 -5.20 10.16
C LEU A 76 -22.89 -6.51 9.39
N PRO A 77 -21.95 -6.60 8.45
CA PRO A 77 -21.57 -7.89 7.89
C PRO A 77 -21.24 -8.91 8.98
N PRO A 78 -21.67 -10.17 8.83
CA PRO A 78 -21.50 -11.19 9.86
C PRO A 78 -20.04 -11.63 10.05
N HIS A 79 -19.16 -11.32 9.11
CA HIS A 79 -17.80 -11.85 9.04
C HIS A 79 -16.76 -10.73 9.00
N ILE A 80 -16.55 -10.06 10.13
CA ILE A 80 -15.53 -9.02 10.29
C ILE A 80 -14.33 -9.56 11.05
N LEU A 81 -13.14 -9.39 10.49
CA LEU A 81 -11.85 -9.67 11.10
C LEU A 81 -11.07 -8.36 11.27
N ILE A 82 -10.31 -8.26 12.35
CA ILE A 82 -9.46 -7.11 12.65
C ILE A 82 -8.01 -7.60 12.81
N GLU A 83 -7.14 -7.07 11.97
CA GLU A 83 -5.69 -7.22 12.03
C GLU A 83 -5.08 -5.91 12.52
N SER A 84 -4.64 -5.89 13.78
CA SER A 84 -4.16 -4.68 14.47
C SER A 84 -2.73 -4.78 15.00
N GLN A 85 -1.95 -5.75 14.53
CA GLN A 85 -0.61 -6.04 15.04
C GLN A 85 0.51 -5.62 14.09
N SER A 86 0.19 -5.29 12.84
CA SER A 86 1.16 -4.94 11.81
C SER A 86 1.79 -3.55 12.00
N THR A 87 3.09 -3.45 11.76
CA THR A 87 3.85 -2.18 11.84
C THR A 87 4.23 -1.62 10.47
N ASN A 88 4.09 -2.43 9.43
CA ASN A 88 4.41 -2.08 8.04
C ASN A 88 3.52 -2.85 7.05
N THR A 89 3.53 -2.44 5.78
CA THR A 89 2.65 -2.99 4.74
C THR A 89 2.87 -4.48 4.46
N ILE A 90 4.10 -4.99 4.62
CA ILE A 90 4.38 -6.43 4.45
C ILE A 90 3.70 -7.21 5.58
N GLU A 91 3.88 -6.78 6.83
CA GLU A 91 3.23 -7.37 8.00
C GLU A 91 1.70 -7.28 7.91
N ASN A 92 1.15 -6.18 7.40
CA ASN A 92 -0.31 -6.02 7.21
C ASN A 92 -0.86 -7.19 6.39
N ILE A 93 -0.24 -7.45 5.24
CA ILE A 93 -0.66 -8.51 4.31
C ILE A 93 -0.43 -9.90 4.89
N GLN A 94 0.71 -10.10 5.55
CA GLN A 94 1.05 -11.37 6.20
C GLN A 94 0.08 -11.71 7.33
N ASN A 95 -0.17 -10.77 8.24
CA ASN A 95 -1.08 -10.98 9.36
C ASN A 95 -2.54 -11.09 8.89
N ALA A 96 -2.93 -10.38 7.81
CA ALA A 96 -4.26 -10.53 7.21
C ALA A 96 -4.45 -11.95 6.64
N ALA A 97 -3.42 -12.51 5.99
CA ALA A 97 -3.42 -13.90 5.54
C ALA A 97 -3.62 -14.86 6.72
N ASP A 98 -2.86 -14.66 7.80
CA ASP A 98 -2.94 -15.50 9.01
C ASP A 98 -4.34 -15.40 9.65
N LYS A 99 -4.93 -14.19 9.75
CA LYS A 99 -6.30 -13.99 10.25
C LYS A 99 -7.35 -14.71 9.40
N LEU A 100 -7.22 -14.67 8.09
CA LEU A 100 -8.14 -15.37 7.18
C LEU A 100 -8.06 -16.88 7.38
N VAL A 101 -6.85 -17.42 7.47
CA VAL A 101 -6.62 -18.84 7.73
C VAL A 101 -7.20 -19.26 9.09
N ASP A 102 -6.86 -18.53 10.15
CA ASP A 102 -7.27 -18.81 11.53
C ASP A 102 -8.78 -18.71 11.73
N SER A 103 -9.45 -17.85 10.96
CA SER A 103 -10.91 -17.66 11.03
C SER A 103 -11.70 -18.91 10.69
N LYS A 104 -11.12 -19.84 9.91
CA LYS A 104 -11.80 -21.04 9.38
C LYS A 104 -13.10 -20.72 8.62
N LEU A 105 -13.23 -19.49 8.13
CA LEU A 105 -14.39 -19.05 7.35
C LEU A 105 -14.39 -19.65 5.94
N CYS A 106 -13.19 -19.93 5.41
CA CYS A 106 -12.96 -20.52 4.09
C CYS A 106 -12.66 -22.02 4.19
N ARG A 107 -12.97 -22.78 3.14
CA ARG A 107 -12.62 -24.21 3.04
C ARG A 107 -11.24 -24.38 2.38
N VAL A 108 -10.52 -25.43 2.78
CA VAL A 108 -9.29 -25.83 2.10
C VAL A 108 -9.59 -26.19 0.64
N GLY A 109 -8.75 -25.74 -0.28
CA GLY A 109 -8.88 -25.89 -1.74
C GLY A 109 -9.89 -24.94 -2.37
N GLN A 110 -10.57 -24.10 -1.58
CA GLN A 110 -11.53 -23.14 -2.10
C GLN A 110 -10.82 -21.96 -2.74
N LYS A 111 -11.30 -21.55 -3.92
CA LYS A 111 -10.90 -20.31 -4.56
C LYS A 111 -11.67 -19.14 -3.94
N ILE A 112 -10.94 -18.13 -3.48
CA ILE A 112 -11.46 -16.94 -2.80
C ILE A 112 -11.09 -15.70 -3.60
N GLU A 113 -12.08 -14.91 -3.98
CA GLU A 113 -11.86 -13.62 -4.62
C GLU A 113 -11.39 -12.59 -3.59
N VAL A 114 -10.37 -11.79 -3.93
CA VAL A 114 -9.88 -10.72 -3.04
C VAL A 114 -10.19 -9.36 -3.66
N ILE A 115 -10.88 -8.53 -2.89
CA ILE A 115 -11.20 -7.14 -3.22
C ILE A 115 -10.44 -6.25 -2.25
N PHE A 116 -9.64 -5.31 -2.75
CA PHE A 116 -8.98 -4.32 -1.90
C PHE A 116 -9.84 -3.06 -1.75
N VAL A 117 -9.78 -2.44 -0.57
CA VAL A 117 -10.28 -1.10 -0.30
C VAL A 117 -9.11 -0.22 0.13
N SER A 118 -8.75 0.75 -0.71
CA SER A 118 -7.71 1.73 -0.41
C SER A 118 -7.82 2.94 -1.35
N ASN A 119 -6.96 3.95 -1.16
CA ASN A 119 -6.86 5.02 -2.13
C ASN A 119 -6.29 4.49 -3.45
N ASP A 120 -6.73 5.09 -4.56
CA ASP A 120 -6.38 4.77 -5.94
C ASP A 120 -4.87 4.67 -6.20
N TYR A 121 -4.10 5.67 -5.77
CA TYR A 121 -2.65 5.72 -5.96
C TYR A 121 -1.95 4.56 -5.24
N HIS A 122 -2.45 4.18 -4.06
CA HIS A 122 -1.87 3.11 -3.26
C HIS A 122 -2.12 1.74 -3.91
N LEU A 123 -3.35 1.48 -4.38
CA LEU A 123 -3.66 0.26 -5.11
C LEU A 123 -2.92 0.19 -6.44
N LYS A 124 -2.84 1.30 -7.19
CA LYS A 124 -2.02 1.41 -8.41
C LYS A 124 -0.60 0.95 -8.13
N ARG A 125 0.03 1.46 -7.07
CA ARG A 125 1.41 1.10 -6.70
C ARG A 125 1.55 -0.39 -6.36
N ILE A 126 0.61 -0.96 -5.59
CA ILE A 126 0.63 -2.40 -5.25
C ILE A 126 0.58 -3.24 -6.52
N PHE A 127 -0.35 -2.95 -7.44
CA PHE A 127 -0.52 -3.73 -8.68
C PHE A 127 0.60 -3.48 -9.69
N GLU A 128 1.14 -2.27 -9.75
CA GLU A 128 2.30 -1.92 -10.56
C GLU A 128 3.53 -2.71 -10.11
N ILE A 129 3.88 -2.68 -8.82
CA ILE A 129 5.00 -3.46 -8.30
C ILE A 129 4.78 -4.95 -8.55
N GLN A 130 3.56 -5.46 -8.29
CA GLN A 130 3.21 -6.85 -8.53
C GLN A 130 3.40 -7.26 -10.01
N SER A 131 3.08 -6.36 -10.96
CA SER A 131 3.20 -6.62 -12.40
C SER A 131 4.65 -6.53 -12.89
N LEU A 132 5.40 -5.53 -12.41
CA LEU A 132 6.76 -5.25 -12.86
C LEU A 132 7.79 -6.17 -12.20
N MET A 133 7.56 -6.48 -10.92
CA MET A 133 8.50 -7.07 -9.98
C MET A 133 7.75 -8.00 -9.01
N ASP A 134 7.09 -9.05 -9.53
CA ASP A 134 6.39 -10.07 -8.73
C ASP A 134 7.24 -10.61 -7.57
N GLU A 135 8.56 -10.73 -7.76
CA GLU A 135 9.51 -11.18 -6.73
C GLU A 135 9.58 -10.24 -5.51
N GLN A 136 9.14 -8.99 -5.67
CA GLN A 136 9.01 -7.95 -4.64
C GLN A 136 7.55 -7.58 -4.35
N GLY A 137 6.60 -8.23 -5.04
CA GLY A 137 5.18 -7.94 -4.96
C GLY A 137 4.55 -8.37 -3.64
N LEU A 138 3.75 -7.49 -3.04
CA LEU A 138 3.01 -7.81 -1.81
C LEU A 138 1.97 -8.92 -2.04
N LEU A 139 1.38 -9.00 -3.23
CA LEU A 139 0.35 -9.99 -3.52
C LEU A 139 0.94 -11.39 -3.63
N ARG A 140 2.19 -11.53 -4.10
CA ARG A 140 2.92 -12.80 -4.05
C ARG A 140 3.03 -13.34 -2.62
N VAL A 141 3.37 -12.49 -1.65
CA VAL A 141 3.47 -12.88 -0.23
C VAL A 141 2.12 -13.34 0.30
N LEU A 142 1.05 -12.62 -0.04
CA LEU A 142 -0.33 -12.98 0.31
C LEU A 142 -0.72 -14.35 -0.24
N HIS A 143 -0.51 -14.56 -1.55
CA HIS A 143 -0.77 -15.82 -2.23
C HIS A 143 -0.03 -16.98 -1.56
N GLN A 144 1.29 -16.86 -1.39
CA GLN A 144 2.12 -17.93 -0.85
C GLN A 144 1.71 -18.34 0.57
N ARG A 145 1.40 -17.38 1.45
CA ARG A 145 0.96 -17.70 2.83
C ARG A 145 -0.41 -18.37 2.85
N CYS A 146 -1.35 -17.87 2.07
CA CYS A 146 -2.68 -18.47 1.99
C CYS A 146 -2.63 -19.88 1.37
N GLU A 147 -1.83 -20.07 0.31
CA GLU A 147 -1.65 -21.38 -0.34
C GLU A 147 -1.01 -22.42 0.59
N GLN A 148 -0.06 -22.03 1.43
CA GLN A 148 0.52 -22.92 2.47
C GLN A 148 -0.53 -23.45 3.45
N SER A 149 -1.61 -22.70 3.64
CA SER A 149 -2.76 -23.09 4.47
C SER A 149 -3.91 -23.69 3.67
N GLY A 150 -3.70 -23.91 2.36
CA GLY A 150 -4.67 -24.49 1.44
C GLY A 150 -5.75 -23.52 0.96
N LEU A 151 -5.59 -22.21 1.13
CA LEU A 151 -6.50 -21.20 0.59
C LEU A 151 -5.98 -20.69 -0.75
N LEU A 152 -6.79 -20.82 -1.81
CA LEU A 152 -6.42 -20.37 -3.15
C LEU A 152 -7.01 -18.98 -3.38
N LEU A 153 -6.17 -17.95 -3.44
CA LEU A 153 -6.64 -16.59 -3.68
C LEU A 153 -6.76 -16.29 -5.19
N SER A 154 -7.71 -15.44 -5.53
CA SER A 154 -7.90 -14.87 -6.85
C SER A 154 -7.88 -13.35 -6.73
N ILE A 155 -6.79 -12.75 -7.17
CA ILE A 155 -6.54 -11.31 -7.04
C ILE A 155 -6.45 -10.73 -8.44
N SER A 156 -7.37 -9.82 -8.77
CA SER A 156 -7.27 -9.04 -10.01
C SER A 156 -6.14 -8.01 -9.87
N LEU A 157 -5.47 -7.68 -10.99
CA LEU A 157 -4.57 -6.53 -11.06
C LEU A 157 -5.25 -5.33 -11.74
N ASP A 158 -6.49 -5.50 -12.20
CA ASP A 158 -7.32 -4.42 -12.72
C ASP A 158 -7.93 -3.64 -11.55
N LEU A 159 -7.54 -2.37 -11.44
CA LEU A 159 -7.99 -1.44 -10.42
C LEU A 159 -9.53 -1.32 -10.36
N SER A 160 -10.23 -1.52 -11.47
CA SER A 160 -11.69 -1.45 -11.55
C SER A 160 -12.40 -2.60 -10.82
N GLN A 161 -11.70 -3.70 -10.53
CA GLN A 161 -12.21 -4.84 -9.76
C GLN A 161 -12.05 -4.64 -8.24
N HIS A 162 -11.63 -3.44 -7.82
CA HIS A 162 -11.38 -3.10 -6.43
C HIS A 162 -12.11 -1.81 -6.05
N CYS A 163 -12.23 -1.57 -4.74
CA CYS A 163 -12.71 -0.30 -4.23
C CYS A 163 -11.52 0.68 -4.12
N ALA A 164 -11.15 1.22 -5.28
CA ALA A 164 -10.18 2.29 -5.38
C ALA A 164 -10.90 3.63 -5.16
N VAL A 165 -10.69 4.26 -4.00
CA VAL A 165 -11.25 5.59 -3.71
C VAL A 165 -10.27 6.69 -4.10
N ASP A 166 -10.78 7.80 -4.61
CA ASP A 166 -9.95 8.93 -5.01
C ASP A 166 -9.08 9.43 -3.83
N TYR A 167 -7.84 9.80 -4.14
CA TYR A 167 -6.99 10.50 -3.20
C TYR A 167 -7.58 11.88 -2.84
N PRO A 168 -7.83 12.19 -1.55
CA PRO A 168 -8.61 13.36 -1.17
C PRO A 168 -7.86 14.70 -1.29
N HIS A 169 -6.55 14.70 -1.52
CA HIS A 169 -5.73 15.92 -1.58
C HIS A 169 -5.44 16.32 -3.03
N LEU A 170 -6.27 17.21 -3.57
CA LEU A 170 -6.19 17.63 -4.99
C LEU A 170 -5.27 18.85 -5.24
N GLY A 171 -4.71 19.45 -4.18
CA GLY A 171 -3.85 20.64 -4.29
C GLY A 171 -2.38 20.31 -4.62
N GLU A 172 -1.53 21.35 -4.67
CA GLU A 172 -0.10 21.20 -4.97
C GLU A 172 0.62 20.26 -3.99
N ALA A 173 0.31 20.34 -2.69
CA ALA A 173 0.88 19.43 -1.70
C ALA A 173 0.54 17.96 -1.99
N GLY A 174 -0.70 17.68 -2.40
CA GLY A 174 -1.13 16.35 -2.80
C GLY A 174 -0.45 15.87 -4.08
N ARG A 175 -0.31 16.74 -5.08
CA ARG A 175 0.46 16.43 -6.30
C ARG A 175 1.93 16.12 -5.98
N ALA A 176 2.56 16.88 -5.10
CA ALA A 176 3.94 16.65 -4.69
C ALA A 176 4.06 15.29 -3.98
N PHE A 177 3.14 14.98 -3.07
CA PHE A 177 3.08 13.68 -2.40
C PHE A 177 2.96 12.51 -3.38
N LEU A 178 2.07 12.59 -4.37
CA LEU A 178 1.91 11.54 -5.39
C LEU A 178 3.16 11.34 -6.24
N LEU A 179 3.87 12.41 -6.60
CA LEU A 179 5.14 12.29 -7.32
C LEU A 179 6.23 11.64 -6.46
N VAL A 180 6.30 11.98 -5.17
CA VAL A 180 7.19 11.31 -4.23
C VAL A 180 6.82 9.83 -4.08
N ASP A 181 5.53 9.52 -4.05
CA ASP A 181 5.04 8.16 -3.95
C ASP A 181 5.49 7.28 -5.13
N GLU A 182 5.41 7.80 -6.36
CA GLU A 182 5.84 7.11 -7.59
C GLU A 182 7.35 6.71 -7.55
N LEU A 183 8.19 7.47 -6.84
CA LEU A 183 9.61 7.12 -6.63
C LEU A 183 9.79 5.82 -5.83
N THR A 184 8.76 5.38 -5.10
CA THR A 184 8.79 4.12 -4.35
C THR A 184 8.97 2.91 -5.25
N THR A 185 8.41 2.92 -6.47
CA THR A 185 8.59 1.80 -7.41
C THR A 185 10.07 1.60 -7.74
N TYR A 186 10.85 2.67 -7.93
CA TYR A 186 12.29 2.55 -8.15
C TYR A 186 13.06 2.13 -6.88
N ARG A 187 12.67 2.62 -5.70
CA ARG A 187 13.23 2.12 -4.43
C ARG A 187 13.07 0.61 -4.30
N VAL A 188 11.88 0.09 -4.60
CA VAL A 188 11.58 -1.36 -4.54
C VAL A 188 12.41 -2.15 -5.54
N TYR A 189 12.62 -1.63 -6.75
CA TYR A 189 13.59 -2.21 -7.69
C TYR A 189 14.99 -2.31 -7.06
N LEU A 190 15.50 -1.23 -6.47
CA LEU A 190 16.83 -1.24 -5.86
C LEU A 190 16.94 -2.24 -4.69
N GLU A 191 15.92 -2.32 -3.83
CA GLU A 191 15.87 -3.33 -2.77
C GLU A 191 15.87 -4.75 -3.34
N GLY A 192 15.18 -4.99 -4.46
CA GLY A 192 15.22 -6.28 -5.15
C GLY A 192 16.59 -6.64 -5.70
N VAL A 193 17.34 -5.67 -6.23
CA VAL A 193 18.73 -5.86 -6.66
C VAL A 193 19.63 -6.18 -5.46
N LYS A 194 19.53 -5.42 -4.37
CA LYS A 194 20.27 -5.65 -3.13
C LYS A 194 20.07 -7.07 -2.60
N ASN A 195 18.83 -7.54 -2.61
CA ASN A 195 18.44 -8.86 -2.11
C ASN A 195 18.61 -9.97 -3.17
N ARG A 196 19.10 -9.64 -4.37
CA ARG A 196 19.37 -10.59 -5.47
C ARG A 196 18.15 -11.46 -5.82
N VAL A 197 16.96 -10.87 -5.81
CA VAL A 197 15.71 -11.64 -6.04
C VAL A 197 15.38 -11.82 -7.52
N PHE A 198 15.90 -10.96 -8.39
CA PHE A 198 15.55 -10.98 -9.81
C PHE A 198 16.31 -12.06 -10.56
N GLN A 199 15.56 -12.92 -11.26
CA GLN A 199 16.12 -13.88 -12.21
C GLN A 199 16.21 -13.32 -13.63
N ARG A 200 15.43 -12.29 -13.92
CA ARG A 200 15.40 -11.55 -15.20
C ARG A 200 16.58 -10.59 -15.29
N GLU A 201 16.94 -10.21 -16.51
CA GLU A 201 18.01 -9.22 -16.74
C GLU A 201 17.68 -7.88 -16.06
N LEU A 202 18.61 -7.38 -15.23
CA LEU A 202 18.38 -6.18 -14.43
C LEU A 202 18.04 -4.95 -15.28
N ALA A 203 18.61 -4.86 -16.49
CA ALA A 203 18.30 -3.77 -17.42
C ALA A 203 16.81 -3.76 -17.84
N GLU A 204 16.21 -4.94 -18.01
CA GLU A 204 14.80 -5.10 -18.39
C GLU A 204 13.90 -4.78 -17.20
N VAL A 205 14.19 -5.33 -16.02
CA VAL A 205 13.43 -5.06 -14.79
C VAL A 205 13.48 -3.56 -14.42
N ARG A 206 14.62 -2.91 -14.65
CA ARG A 206 14.85 -1.49 -14.34
C ARG A 206 14.09 -0.53 -15.24
N ALA A 207 13.79 -0.89 -16.48
CA ALA A 207 13.40 0.05 -17.52
C ALA A 207 12.18 0.92 -17.15
N LEU A 208 11.10 0.29 -16.69
CA LEU A 208 9.87 0.99 -16.29
C LEU A 208 10.00 1.70 -14.94
N PRO A 209 10.50 1.06 -13.86
CA PRO A 209 10.77 1.75 -12.60
C PRO A 209 11.65 3.00 -12.75
N LEU A 210 12.68 2.93 -13.60
CA LEU A 210 13.55 4.07 -13.89
C LEU A 210 12.79 5.20 -14.58
N ARG A 211 11.99 4.87 -15.60
CA ARG A 211 11.19 5.88 -16.32
C ARG A 211 10.26 6.62 -15.36
N PHE A 212 9.51 5.88 -14.54
CA PHE A 212 8.62 6.48 -13.54
C PHE A 212 9.38 7.38 -12.56
N ALA A 213 10.57 6.96 -12.12
CA ALA A 213 11.39 7.80 -11.26
C ALA A 213 11.87 9.09 -11.94
N LEU A 214 12.28 9.02 -13.21
CA LEU A 214 12.72 10.20 -13.97
C LEU A 214 11.56 11.19 -14.19
N ASP A 215 10.39 10.69 -14.60
CA ASP A 215 9.19 11.50 -14.82
C ASP A 215 8.75 12.17 -13.50
N ALA A 216 8.77 11.42 -12.40
CA ALA A 216 8.44 11.94 -11.07
C ALA A 216 9.44 13.02 -10.59
N LEU A 217 10.74 12.80 -10.81
CA LEU A 217 11.78 13.77 -10.47
C LEU A 217 11.66 15.05 -11.31
N GLU A 218 11.37 14.94 -12.60
CA GLU A 218 11.10 16.11 -13.46
C GLU A 218 9.90 16.90 -12.93
N GLY A 219 8.80 16.20 -12.64
CA GLY A 219 7.61 16.80 -12.04
C GLY A 219 7.91 17.54 -10.74
N LEU A 220 8.66 16.92 -9.82
CA LEU A 220 9.03 17.52 -8.53
C LEU A 220 9.94 18.75 -8.69
N LYS A 221 10.89 18.71 -9.62
CA LYS A 221 11.79 19.85 -9.89
C LYS A 221 11.07 21.06 -10.48
N ALA A 222 9.93 20.85 -11.15
CA ALA A 222 9.11 21.91 -11.69
C ALA A 222 8.18 22.57 -10.63
N MET A 223 8.06 22.00 -9.43
CA MET A 223 7.19 22.52 -8.37
C MET A 223 7.90 23.55 -7.48
N PRO A 224 7.18 24.56 -6.96
CA PRO A 224 7.74 25.58 -6.07
C PRO A 224 7.89 25.03 -4.63
N LEU A 225 8.81 24.09 -4.44
CA LEU A 225 9.08 23.46 -3.14
C LEU A 225 10.14 24.23 -2.33
N ASP A 226 10.15 24.01 -1.02
CA ASP A 226 11.15 24.63 -0.13
C ASP A 226 12.58 24.12 -0.41
N VAL A 227 13.58 24.87 0.04
CA VAL A 227 15.01 24.59 -0.22
C VAL A 227 15.44 23.21 0.29
N ALA A 228 14.88 22.74 1.41
CA ALA A 228 15.23 21.42 1.95
C ALA A 228 14.64 20.31 1.07
N SER A 229 13.39 20.45 0.65
CA SER A 229 12.75 19.55 -0.33
C SER A 229 13.52 19.47 -1.64
N ALA A 230 13.87 20.62 -2.22
CA ALA A 230 14.66 20.69 -3.46
C ALA A 230 16.02 19.97 -3.31
N ARG A 231 16.69 20.14 -2.17
CA ARG A 231 17.96 19.45 -1.89
C ARG A 231 17.81 17.94 -1.75
N ALA A 232 16.72 17.46 -1.16
CA ALA A 232 16.43 16.03 -1.05
C ALA A 232 16.15 15.42 -2.44
N ILE A 233 15.38 16.11 -3.27
CA ILE A 233 15.10 15.72 -4.67
C ILE A 233 16.39 15.59 -5.48
N GLU A 234 17.31 16.56 -5.36
CA GLU A 234 18.61 16.51 -6.04
C GLU A 234 19.48 15.32 -5.59
N LYS A 235 19.43 14.96 -4.31
CA LYS A 235 20.14 13.76 -3.81
C LYS A 235 19.54 12.48 -4.39
N ILE A 236 18.21 12.37 -4.45
CA ILE A 236 17.53 11.22 -5.05
C ILE A 236 17.86 11.13 -6.54
N ALA A 237 17.79 12.23 -7.29
CA ALA A 237 18.12 12.25 -8.71
C ALA A 237 19.54 11.71 -8.98
N ARG A 238 20.53 12.16 -8.21
CA ARG A 238 21.91 11.66 -8.30
C ARG A 238 22.03 10.18 -7.95
N ALA A 239 21.28 9.70 -6.97
CA ALA A 239 21.25 8.29 -6.61
C ALA A 239 20.63 7.43 -7.74
N VAL A 240 19.55 7.90 -8.37
CA VAL A 240 18.92 7.25 -9.53
C VAL A 240 19.90 7.15 -10.71
N GLU A 241 20.63 8.23 -11.01
CA GLU A 241 21.65 8.26 -12.08
C GLU A 241 22.80 7.28 -11.82
N LYS A 242 23.25 7.17 -10.56
CA LYS A 242 24.40 6.35 -10.17
C LYS A 242 24.08 4.86 -9.98
N THR A 243 22.81 4.51 -9.79
CA THR A 243 22.35 3.11 -9.61
C THR A 243 22.11 2.43 -10.95
N THR A 244 23.19 2.19 -11.71
CA THR A 244 23.14 1.43 -12.96
C THR A 244 23.32 -0.08 -12.71
N PRO A 245 22.86 -0.97 -13.61
CA PRO A 245 23.03 -2.43 -13.45
C PRO A 245 24.49 -2.92 -13.35
N ARG A 246 25.48 -2.07 -13.66
CA ARG A 246 26.91 -2.41 -13.69
C ARG A 246 27.72 -1.74 -12.57
N VAL A 247 27.06 -0.99 -11.70
CA VAL A 247 27.75 -0.33 -10.59
C VAL A 247 28.21 -1.37 -9.56
N CYS A 248 29.33 -1.15 -8.89
CA CYS A 248 29.81 -2.07 -7.85
C CYS A 248 28.92 -2.04 -6.60
N ASP A 249 28.84 -3.16 -5.89
CA ASP A 249 27.96 -3.37 -4.73
C ASP A 249 28.10 -2.28 -3.66
N GLN A 250 29.32 -1.83 -3.36
CA GLN A 250 29.55 -0.80 -2.35
C GLN A 250 28.87 0.53 -2.73
N VAL A 251 29.11 1.01 -3.96
CA VAL A 251 28.50 2.25 -4.45
C VAL A 251 27.00 2.08 -4.58
N PHE A 252 26.52 0.90 -5.00
CA PHE A 252 25.09 0.60 -5.05
C PHE A 252 24.41 0.79 -3.70
N ILE A 253 24.94 0.15 -2.65
CA ILE A 253 24.39 0.21 -1.29
C ILE A 253 24.37 1.65 -0.79
N GLU A 254 25.47 2.38 -0.95
CA GLU A 254 25.54 3.79 -0.54
C GLU A 254 24.50 4.66 -1.25
N GLN A 255 24.26 4.46 -2.54
CA GLN A 255 23.25 5.24 -3.27
C GLN A 255 21.82 4.85 -2.88
N LEU A 256 21.56 3.56 -2.61
CA LEU A 256 20.28 3.10 -2.10
C LEU A 256 19.98 3.71 -0.73
N ASP A 257 20.95 3.72 0.19
CA ASP A 257 20.79 4.32 1.52
C ASP A 257 20.50 5.84 1.43
N ILE A 258 21.19 6.55 0.51
CA ILE A 258 20.91 7.95 0.22
C ILE A 258 19.48 8.11 -0.30
N LEU A 259 19.07 7.30 -1.28
CA LEU A 259 17.73 7.37 -1.86
C LEU A 259 16.66 7.11 -0.80
N ASP A 260 16.78 6.03 -0.03
CA ASP A 260 15.82 5.63 0.98
C ASP A 260 15.64 6.69 2.07
N ALA A 261 16.74 7.21 2.60
CA ALA A 261 16.69 8.23 3.65
C ALA A 261 16.00 9.53 3.16
N ASN A 262 16.33 10.00 1.96
CA ASN A 262 15.74 11.24 1.42
C ASN A 262 14.28 11.01 0.97
N LEU A 263 13.95 9.84 0.42
CA LEU A 263 12.60 9.49 0.01
C LEU A 263 11.68 9.34 1.22
N THR A 264 12.13 8.64 2.26
CA THR A 264 11.39 8.50 3.53
C THR A 264 11.16 9.87 4.19
N TRP A 265 12.16 10.75 4.16
CA TRP A 265 12.01 12.10 4.68
C TRP A 265 11.02 12.92 3.85
N LEU A 266 11.14 12.94 2.51
CA LEU A 266 10.22 13.66 1.61
C LEU A 266 8.78 13.16 1.75
N ASN A 267 8.57 11.84 1.81
CA ASN A 267 7.24 11.26 1.97
C ASN A 267 6.57 11.75 3.25
N ARG A 268 7.32 11.96 4.34
CA ARG A 268 6.80 12.51 5.60
C ARG A 268 6.64 14.03 5.57
N HIS A 269 7.59 14.73 4.96
CA HIS A 269 7.64 16.20 4.95
C HIS A 269 6.59 16.81 4.01
N LEU A 270 6.32 16.14 2.89
CA LEU A 270 5.34 16.56 1.88
C LEU A 270 3.97 15.87 2.03
N ASP A 271 3.76 15.09 3.10
CA ASP A 271 2.46 14.47 3.40
C ASP A 271 1.44 15.55 3.80
N PRO A 272 0.38 15.81 3.00
CA PRO A 272 -0.62 16.81 3.35
C PRO A 272 -1.43 16.44 4.60
N GLU A 273 -1.37 15.17 5.04
CA GLU A 273 -1.99 14.70 6.29
C GLU A 273 -1.13 14.99 7.53
N ARG A 274 0.10 15.53 7.38
CA ARG A 274 0.97 15.93 8.50
C ARG A 274 1.15 17.43 8.65
N GLN A 275 0.79 18.20 7.62
CA GLN A 275 0.97 19.65 7.60
C GLN A 275 -0.21 20.41 8.24
N ARG A 276 -1.17 19.71 8.84
CA ARG A 276 -2.31 20.31 9.56
C ARG A 276 -2.07 20.24 11.08
N GLY A 277 -1.09 21.01 11.54
CA GLY A 277 -0.88 21.36 12.95
C GLY A 277 -1.10 22.85 13.17
#